data_AF-A0A2N1U6D9-F1
#
_entry.id   AF-A0A2N1U6D9-F1
#
_cell.length_a   1.000
_cell.length_b   1.000
_cell.length_c   1.000
_cell.angle_alpha   90.00
_cell.angle_beta   90.00
_cell.angle_gamma   90.00
#
_symmetry.space_group_name_H-M   'P 1'
#
loop_
_entity.id
_entity.type
_entity.pdbx_description
1 polymer ?
#
loop_
_entity_poly.entity_id
_entity_poly.type
_entity_poly.pdbx_seq_one_letter_code
_entity_poly.pdbx_strand_id
1 'polypeptide(L)'
;MDTKLTLRLDKEIIERIKIYASKQQKSLSALTEELYKSFLMKSTGSSESEIRSPIAKKYKGIINSTDFDEDAQKLSYLRDKHLS
;
A
#
# COMPACT_ATOMS: atom_id res chain seq x y z
N MET A 1 4.12 -22.49 -13.77
CA MET A 1 4.99 -23.43 -13.04
C MET A 1 4.81 -23.16 -11.57
N ASP A 2 4.31 -24.13 -10.80
CA ASP A 2 4.17 -23.97 -9.35
C ASP A 2 5.50 -24.29 -8.67
N THR A 3 6.04 -23.32 -7.93
CA THR A 3 7.30 -23.47 -7.18
C THR A 3 7.02 -23.38 -5.70
N LYS A 4 7.71 -24.19 -4.89
CA LYS A 4 7.53 -24.20 -3.43
C LYS A 4 8.57 -23.28 -2.79
N LEU A 5 8.11 -22.29 -2.02
CA LEU A 5 8.95 -21.45 -1.18
C LEU A 5 8.98 -22.03 0.24
N THR A 6 10.16 -22.36 0.76
CA THR A 6 10.35 -22.80 2.15
C THR A 6 11.17 -21.75 2.89
N LEU A 7 10.64 -21.24 3.99
CA LEU A 7 11.26 -20.18 4.78
C LEU A 7 11.53 -20.67 6.20
N ARG A 8 12.75 -20.44 6.71
CA ARG A 8 13.09 -20.65 8.11
C ARG A 8 12.87 -19.36 8.88
N LEU A 9 12.03 -19.42 9.91
CA LEU A 9 11.64 -18.30 10.77
C LEU A 9 11.63 -18.78 12.22
N ASP A 10 11.73 -17.82 13.14
CA ASP A 10 11.56 -18.11 14.55
C ASP A 10 10.15 -18.58 14.87
N LYS A 11 10.05 -19.51 15.82
CA LYS A 11 8.78 -20.13 16.22
C LYS A 11 7.75 -19.10 16.70
N GLU A 12 8.19 -18.08 17.43
CA GLU A 12 7.30 -17.01 17.90
C GLU A 12 6.71 -16.19 16.73
N ILE A 13 7.51 -15.96 15.69
CA ILE A 13 7.07 -15.25 14.49
C ILE A 13 6.03 -16.11 13.75
N ILE A 14 6.28 -17.41 13.59
CA ILE A 14 5.34 -18.33 12.94
C ILE A 14 3.97 -18.31 13.64
N GLU A 15 3.94 -18.34 14.97
CA GLU A 15 2.69 -18.31 15.74
C GLU A 15 1.94 -16.99 15.57
N ARG A 16 2.64 -15.85 15.61
CA ARG A 16 2.02 -14.53 15.38
C ARG A 16 1.42 -14.43 13.98
N ILE A 17 2.10 -14.93 12.96
CA ILE A 17 1.57 -14.87 11.59
C ILE A 17 0.38 -15.81 11.42
N LYS A 18 0.37 -17.00 12.04
CA LYS A 18 -0.81 -17.87 12.02
C LYS A 18 -2.03 -17.19 12.62
N ILE A 19 -1.89 -16.57 13.80
CA ILE A 19 -2.98 -15.82 14.45
C ILE A 19 -3.50 -14.71 13.52
N TYR A 20 -2.59 -13.97 12.90
CA TYR A 20 -2.93 -12.91 11.96
C TYR A 20 -3.67 -13.46 10.72
N ALA A 21 -3.18 -14.55 10.14
CA ALA A 21 -3.79 -15.21 8.98
C ALA A 21 -5.21 -15.72 9.30
N SER A 22 -5.41 -16.34 10.47
CA SER A 22 -6.72 -16.76 10.96
C SER A 22 -7.68 -15.59 11.13
N LYS A 23 -7.20 -14.46 11.69
CA LYS A 23 -8.02 -13.25 11.85
C LYS A 23 -8.49 -12.69 10.50
N GLN A 24 -7.65 -12.79 9.48
CA GLN A 24 -7.94 -12.33 8.11
C GLN A 24 -8.65 -13.38 7.25
N GLN A 25 -8.99 -14.55 7.82
CA GLN A 25 -9.59 -15.69 7.11
C GLN A 25 -8.82 -16.11 5.84
N LYS A 26 -7.49 -15.95 5.86
CA LYS A 26 -6.61 -16.30 4.74
C LYS A 26 -5.62 -17.37 5.15
N SER A 27 -5.19 -18.20 4.20
CA SER A 27 -4.08 -19.11 4.43
C SER A 27 -2.76 -18.34 4.52
N LEU A 28 -1.79 -18.91 5.25
CA LEU A 28 -0.46 -18.32 5.38
C LEU A 28 0.22 -18.16 4.00
N SER A 29 0.08 -19.16 3.12
CA SER A 29 0.65 -19.12 1.78
C SER A 29 0.06 -17.99 0.94
N ALA A 30 -1.28 -17.84 0.96
CA ALA A 30 -1.97 -16.77 0.23
C ALA A 30 -1.58 -15.39 0.76
N LEU A 31 -1.42 -15.24 2.08
CA LEU A 31 -0.98 -14.00 2.69
C LEU A 31 0.45 -13.64 2.26
N THR A 32 1.38 -14.59 2.28
CA THR A 32 2.75 -14.35 1.83
C THR A 32 2.84 -14.07 0.34
N GLU A 33 2.04 -14.76 -0.48
CA GLU A 33 1.99 -14.54 -1.92
C GLU A 33 1.47 -13.13 -2.25
N GLU A 34 0.40 -12.69 -1.59
CA GLU A 34 -0.13 -11.33 -1.72
C GLU A 34 0.90 -10.27 -1.29
N LEU A 35 1.65 -10.53 -0.21
CA LEU A 35 2.71 -9.65 0.26
C LEU A 35 3.84 -9.54 -0.78
N TYR A 36 4.34 -10.66 -1.30
CA TYR A 36 5.39 -10.65 -2.33
C TYR A 36 4.90 -10.01 -3.63
N LYS A 37 3.66 -10.29 -4.06
CA LYS A 37 3.05 -9.61 -5.22
C LYS A 37 2.98 -8.11 -5.00
N SER A 38 2.50 -7.67 -3.84
CA SER A 38 2.41 -6.25 -3.51
C SER A 38 3.77 -5.57 -3.42
N PHE A 39 4.81 -6.27 -2.96
CA PHE A 39 6.15 -5.70 -2.82
C PHE A 39 6.88 -5.64 -4.17
N LEU A 40 6.79 -6.70 -4.97
CA LEU A 40 7.53 -6.86 -6.22
C LEU A 40 6.80 -6.21 -7.41
N MET A 41 5.48 -6.38 -7.54
CA MET A 41 4.72 -5.82 -8.67
C MET A 41 4.53 -4.31 -8.58
N LYS A 42 4.79 -3.69 -7.42
CA LYS A 42 4.82 -2.22 -7.29
C LYS A 42 6.06 -1.60 -7.96
N SER A 43 7.06 -2.41 -8.30
CA SER A 43 8.32 -1.95 -8.92
C SER A 43 8.34 -2.06 -10.44
N THR A 44 7.41 -2.82 -11.05
CA THR A 44 7.38 -3.08 -12.49
C THR A 44 6.09 -2.58 -13.11
N GLY A 45 6.06 -1.30 -13.45
CA GLY A 45 4.93 -0.70 -14.17
C GLY A 45 4.31 0.42 -13.35
N SER A 46 4.69 1.63 -13.72
CA SER A 46 3.97 2.86 -13.46
C SER A 46 2.47 2.64 -13.40
N SER A 47 1.84 3.12 -12.32
CA SER A 47 0.74 4.10 -12.37
C SER A 47 -0.15 3.91 -11.14
N GLU A 48 -0.25 4.99 -10.38
CA GLU A 48 -1.32 5.27 -9.45
C GLU A 48 -1.50 4.31 -8.27
N SER A 49 -1.27 4.89 -7.09
CA SER A 49 -2.17 4.74 -5.95
C SER A 49 -3.61 4.52 -6.41
N GLU A 50 -3.98 3.27 -6.64
CA GLU A 50 -5.37 2.91 -6.88
C GLU A 50 -6.07 3.14 -5.54
N ILE A 51 -6.69 4.31 -5.44
CA ILE A 51 -7.47 4.73 -4.29
C ILE A 51 -8.58 3.70 -4.13
N ARG A 52 -8.38 2.74 -3.23
CA ARG A 52 -9.30 1.61 -2.96
C ARG A 52 -10.63 2.05 -2.32
N SER A 53 -10.78 3.33 -1.98
CA SER A 53 -12.00 3.86 -1.39
C SER A 53 -12.89 4.51 -2.45
N PRO A 54 -14.16 4.05 -2.63
CA PRO A 54 -15.12 4.64 -3.56
C PRO A 54 -15.34 6.14 -3.31
N ILE A 55 -15.22 6.55 -2.05
CA ILE A 55 -15.35 7.93 -1.59
C ILE A 55 -14.21 8.78 -2.15
N ALA A 56 -12.97 8.31 -2.02
CA ALA A 56 -11.81 9.07 -2.48
C ALA A 56 -11.69 9.10 -4.02
N LYS A 57 -12.29 8.16 -4.75
CA LYS A 57 -12.45 8.25 -6.21
C LYS A 57 -13.44 9.35 -6.63
N LYS A 58 -14.53 9.55 -5.88
CA LYS A 58 -15.46 10.68 -6.11
C LYS A 58 -14.78 12.02 -5.88
N TYR A 59 -14.00 12.13 -4.79
CA TYR A 59 -13.25 13.36 -4.52
C TYR A 59 -12.19 13.64 -5.59
N LYS A 60 -11.48 12.62 -6.10
CA LYS A 60 -10.52 12.77 -7.22
C LYS A 60 -11.17 13.40 -8.47
N GLY A 61 -12.39 12.99 -8.81
CA GLY A 61 -13.12 13.56 -9.94
C GLY A 61 -13.53 15.03 -9.76
N ILE A 62 -13.67 15.49 -8.51
CA ILE A 62 -14.10 16.86 -8.16
C ILE A 62 -12.89 17.80 -8.04
N ILE A 63 -11.75 17.31 -7.54
CA ILE A 63 -10.52 18.11 -7.40
C ILE A 63 -9.82 18.33 -8.74
N ASN A 64 -9.92 17.40 -9.70
CA ASN A 64 -9.33 17.55 -11.03
C ASN A 64 -9.94 18.72 -11.85
N SER A 65 -11.11 19.23 -11.45
CA SER A 65 -11.73 20.41 -12.08
C SER A 65 -11.28 21.74 -11.49
N THR A 66 -10.43 21.73 -10.46
CA THR A 66 -9.82 22.94 -9.94
C THR A 66 -8.39 22.99 -10.46
N ASP A 67 -8.01 24.15 -11.01
CA ASP A 67 -6.63 24.53 -11.35
C ASP A 67 -5.81 24.65 -10.04
N PHE A 68 -5.70 23.54 -9.32
CA PHE A 68 -5.05 23.46 -8.02
C PHE A 68 -3.62 23.04 -8.26
N ASP A 69 -2.75 24.04 -8.31
CA ASP A 69 -1.32 23.86 -8.45
C ASP A 69 -0.74 23.28 -7.14
N GLU A 70 -0.83 21.95 -7.02
CA GLU A 70 -0.45 21.17 -5.81
C GLU A 70 0.98 21.50 -5.36
N ASP A 71 1.88 21.72 -6.32
CA ASP A 71 3.29 22.00 -6.05
C ASP A 71 3.49 23.36 -5.39
N ALA A 72 2.77 24.39 -5.85
CA ALA A 72 2.85 25.74 -5.28
C ALA A 72 2.32 25.77 -3.83
N GLN A 73 1.21 25.08 -3.58
CA GLN A 73 0.59 25.01 -2.24
C GLN A 73 1.45 24.20 -1.27
N LYS A 74 2.02 23.09 -1.73
CA LYS A 74 2.95 22.27 -0.92
C LYS A 74 4.21 23.05 -0.57
N LEU A 75 4.78 23.81 -1.51
CA LEU A 75 5.95 24.64 -1.27
C LEU A 75 5.64 25.75 -0.26
N SER A 76 4.48 26.41 -0.38
CA SER A 76 4.04 27.44 0.56
C SER A 76 3.86 26.89 1.97
N TYR A 77 3.22 25.72 2.12
CA TYR A 77 3.02 25.08 3.43
C TYR A 77 4.34 24.68 4.09
N LEU A 78 5.27 24.09 3.32
CA LEU A 78 6.58 23.70 3.85
C LEU A 78 7.40 24.93 4.25
N ARG A 79 7.30 26.01 3.49
CA ARG A 79 7.96 27.28 3.80
C ARG A 79 7.39 27.89 5.09
N ASP A 80 6.07 27.95 5.23
CA ASP A 80 5.43 28.49 6.44
C ASP A 80 5.76 27.66 7.69
N LYS A 81 5.76 26.34 7.55
CA LYS A 81 6.00 25.42 8.68
C LYS A 81 7.46 25.36 9.16
N HIS A 82 8.43 25.51 8.24
CA HIS A 82 9.85 25.35 8.55
C HIS A 82 10.63 26.66 8.60
N LEU A 83 10.02 27.77 8.20
CA LEU A 83 10.66 29.09 8.15
C LEU A 83 9.95 30.14 9.03
N SER A 84 9.05 29.69 9.91
CA SER A 84 8.41 30.45 11.00
C SER A 84 8.96 29.97 12.35
#